data_AF-A0A4P7WLV4-F1
#
_entry.id   AF-A0A4P7WLV4-F1
#
_cell.length_a   1.000
_cell.length_b   1.000
_cell.length_c   1.000
_cell.angle_alpha   90.00
_cell.angle_beta   90.00
_cell.angle_gamma   90.00
#
_symmetry.space_group_name_H-M   'P 1'
#
loop_
_entity.id
_entity.type
_entity.pdbx_description
1 polymer ?
#
loop_
_entity_poly.entity_id
_entity_poly.type
_entity_poly.pdbx_seq_one_letter_code
_entity_poly.pdbx_strand_id
1 'polypeptide(L)' 'MITDKDYRNISEDVYEVDSLKDSPTPPIEGEVVADKKFVILSQPQDMINGMQAMAVAPIKGYDAENKPIPDTTQVVIA' A
#
# COMPACT_ATOMS: atom_id res chain seq x y z
N MET A 1 -10.61 3.05 12.48
CA MET A 1 -10.13 1.82 13.12
C MET A 1 -9.84 0.83 12.01
N ILE A 2 -8.63 0.30 11.96
CA ILE A 2 -8.21 -0.67 10.94
C ILE A 2 -8.94 -1.99 11.23
N THR A 3 -9.47 -2.63 10.20
CA THR A 3 -10.19 -3.91 10.29
C THR A 3 -9.40 -5.03 9.60
N ASP A 4 -9.70 -6.29 9.92
CA ASP A 4 -9.06 -7.44 9.26
C ASP A 4 -9.26 -7.43 7.73
N LYS A 5 -10.39 -6.88 7.27
CA LYS A 5 -10.65 -6.69 5.84
C LYS A 5 -9.65 -5.71 5.20
N ASP A 6 -9.27 -4.67 5.93
CA ASP A 6 -8.28 -3.70 5.45
C ASP A 6 -6.90 -4.35 5.29
N TYR A 7 -6.47 -5.18 6.26
CA TYR A 7 -5.22 -5.96 6.15
C TYR A 7 -5.23 -6.93 4.97
N ARG A 8 -6.37 -7.59 4.73
CA ARG A 8 -6.54 -8.46 3.57
C ARG A 8 -6.41 -7.69 2.26
N ASN A 9 -7.07 -6.54 2.13
CA ASN A 9 -6.99 -5.71 0.94
C ASN A 9 -5.55 -5.26 0.67
N ILE A 10 -4.82 -4.82 1.70
CA ILE A 10 -3.40 -4.44 1.55
C ILE A 10 -2.58 -5.63 1.04
N SER A 11 -2.78 -6.82 1.63
CA SER A 11 -2.06 -8.02 1.20
C SER A 11 -2.39 -8.40 -0.25
N GLU A 12 -3.66 -8.29 -0.65
CA GLU A 12 -4.07 -8.51 -2.04
C GLU A 12 -3.40 -7.52 -2.99
N ASP A 13 -3.32 -6.22 -2.63
CA ASP A 13 -2.65 -5.18 -3.43
C ASP A 13 -1.12 -5.43 -3.54
N VAL A 14 -0.47 -5.93 -2.49
CA VAL A 14 0.99 -6.28 -2.52
C VAL A 14 1.28 -7.48 -3.42
N TYR A 15 0.39 -8.48 -3.43
CA TYR A 15 0.55 -9.69 -4.25
C TYR A 15 -0.05 -9.56 -5.66
N GLU A 16 -0.82 -8.51 -5.95
CA GLU A 16 -1.34 -8.25 -7.29
C GLU A 16 -0.24 -7.82 -8.28
N VAL A 17 0.92 -7.40 -7.77
CA VAL A 17 2.13 -7.03 -8.53
C VAL A 17 2.87 -8.24 -9.13
N ASP A 18 2.30 -9.44 -9.01
CA ASP A 18 2.79 -10.63 -9.70
C ASP A 18 2.81 -10.41 -11.22
N SER A 19 4.00 -10.57 -11.80
CA SER A 19 4.32 -10.41 -13.23
C SER A 19 3.48 -11.29 -14.17
N LEU A 20 2.78 -12.28 -13.62
CA LEU A 20 1.87 -13.18 -14.35
C LEU A 20 0.42 -12.66 -14.46
N LYS A 21 0.07 -11.54 -13.83
CA LYS A 21 -1.24 -10.90 -13.96
C LYS A 21 -1.21 -9.77 -15.01
N ASP A 22 -2.31 -9.61 -15.74
CA ASP A 22 -2.47 -8.82 -16.98
C ASP A 22 -2.12 -7.31 -16.91
N SER A 23 -1.68 -6.76 -15.76
CA SER A 23 -1.18 -5.38 -15.63
C SER A 23 -0.31 -5.23 -14.38
N PRO A 24 1.00 -5.55 -14.47
CA PRO A 24 1.93 -5.48 -13.35
C PRO A 24 2.40 -4.04 -13.15
N THR A 25 1.47 -3.12 -12.91
CA THR A 25 1.86 -1.75 -12.56
C THR A 25 2.26 -1.80 -11.09
N PRO A 26 3.54 -1.63 -10.75
CA PRO A 26 3.95 -1.68 -9.36
C PRO A 26 3.31 -0.52 -8.61
N PRO A 27 2.71 -0.76 -7.43
CA PRO A 27 2.22 0.31 -6.59
C PRO A 27 3.35 1.31 -6.30
N ILE A 28 3.08 2.59 -6.55
CA ILE A 28 4.09 3.66 -6.46
C ILE A 28 3.97 4.36 -5.10
N GLU A 29 5.09 4.82 -4.55
CA GLU A 29 5.10 5.64 -3.34
C GLU A 29 4.16 6.85 -3.46
N GLY A 30 3.33 7.06 -2.44
CA GLY A 30 2.31 8.12 -2.40
C GLY A 30 0.96 7.72 -3.02
N GLU A 31 0.84 6.54 -3.63
CA GLU A 31 -0.43 6.02 -4.13
C GLU A 31 -1.33 5.50 -3.01
N VAL A 32 -2.64 5.55 -3.25
CA VAL A 32 -3.67 5.22 -2.27
C VAL A 32 -4.20 3.82 -2.53
N VAL A 33 -4.11 2.94 -1.53
CA VAL A 33 -4.42 1.51 -1.62
C VAL A 33 -5.46 1.10 -0.58
N ALA A 34 -5.93 -0.16 -0.65
CA ALA A 34 -6.91 -0.74 0.26
C ALA A 34 -8.13 0.17 0.48
N ASP A 35 -8.95 0.31 -0.57
CA ASP A 35 -10.18 1.14 -0.60
C ASP A 35 -9.94 2.63 -0.24
N LYS A 36 -8.79 3.19 -0.65
CA LYS A 36 -8.39 4.58 -0.39
C LYS A 36 -8.20 4.93 1.09
N LYS A 37 -7.93 3.94 1.93
CA LYS A 37 -7.72 4.14 3.38
C LYS A 37 -6.24 4.19 3.76
N PHE A 38 -5.37 3.70 2.90
CA PHE A 38 -3.93 3.61 3.15
C PHE A 38 -3.16 4.29 2.03
N VAL A 39 -2.00 4.82 2.37
CA VAL A 39 -1.05 5.38 1.41
C VAL A 39 0.24 4.59 1.47
N ILE A 40 0.82 4.33 0.31
CA ILE A 40 2.10 3.64 0.17
C ILE A 40 3.21 4.58 0.61
N LEU A 41 3.97 4.16 1.62
CA LEU A 41 5.16 4.85 2.08
C LEU A 41 6.41 4.36 1.35
N SER A 42 6.45 3.09 0.97
CA SER A 42 7.53 2.55 0.16
C SER A 42 7.04 1.48 -0.81
N GLN A 43 7.51 1.58 -2.06
CA GLN A 43 7.20 0.63 -3.13
C GLN A 43 7.72 -0.79 -2.80
N PRO A 44 7.14 -1.85 -3.41
CA PRO A 44 7.61 -3.21 -3.20
C PRO A 44 9.10 -3.37 -3.50
N GLN A 45 9.88 -3.76 -2.49
CA GLN A 45 11.31 -4.07 -2.63
C GLN A 45 11.50 -5.55 -2.92
N ASP A 46 12.55 -5.87 -3.69
CA ASP A 46 13.08 -7.23 -3.90
C ASP A 46 12.24 -8.20 -4.76
N MET A 47 11.70 -7.71 -5.88
CA MET A 47 11.04 -8.54 -6.92
C MET A 47 11.93 -9.67 -7.49
N ILE A 48 13.24 -9.66 -7.24
CA ILE A 48 14.22 -10.62 -7.77
C ILE A 48 14.17 -11.97 -7.03
N ASN A 49 13.88 -11.96 -5.73
CA ASN A 49 13.87 -13.17 -4.90
C ASN A 49 12.45 -13.66 -4.53
N GLY A 50 11.41 -13.07 -5.15
CA GLY A 50 10.02 -13.42 -4.88
C GLY A 50 9.50 -12.97 -3.52
N MET A 51 10.28 -12.19 -2.75
CA MET A 51 9.79 -11.45 -1.57
C MET A 51 9.29 -10.10 -2.05
N GLN A 52 7.98 -9.90 -2.00
CA GLN A 52 7.34 -8.60 -2.22
C GLN A 52 6.94 -8.08 -0.85
N ALA A 53 7.51 -6.95 -0.43
CA ALA A 53 7.15 -6.29 0.83
C ALA A 53 6.90 -4.80 0.57
N MET A 54 5.74 -4.31 0.98
CA MET A 54 5.27 -2.94 0.81
C MET A 54 4.98 -2.30 2.17
N ALA A 55 5.48 -1.08 2.37
CA ALA A 55 5.18 -0.30 3.56
C ALA A 55 4.00 0.62 3.27
N VAL A 56 2.91 0.50 4.05
CA VAL A 56 1.74 1.35 3.95
C VAL A 56 1.38 1.97 5.30
N ALA A 57 0.75 3.14 5.27
CA ALA A 57 0.22 3.79 6.47
C ALA A 57 -1.25 4.18 6.28
N PRO A 58 -2.07 4.10 7.32
CA PRO A 58 -3.45 4.58 7.25
C PRO A 58 -3.47 6.10 7.07
N ILE A 59 -4.48 6.60 6.37
CA ILE A 59 -4.62 8.02 6.08
C ILE A 59 -5.32 8.70 7.26
N LYS A 60 -4.65 9.68 7.87
CA LYS A 60 -5.20 10.48 8.97
C LYS A 60 -6.10 11.61 8.48
N GLY A 61 -5.88 12.06 7.26
CA GLY A 61 -6.60 13.16 6.64
C GLY A 61 -5.96 13.53 5.30
N TYR A 62 -6.42 14.63 4.71
CA TYR A 62 -5.85 15.19 3.49
C TYR A 62 -5.31 16.59 3.77
N ASP A 63 -4.21 16.96 3.11
CA ASP A 63 -3.67 18.31 3.18
C ASP A 63 -4.52 19.29 2.33
N ALA A 64 -4.12 20.56 2.32
CA ALA A 64 -4.79 21.61 1.55
C ALA A 64 -4.73 21.39 0.01
N GLU A 65 -3.89 20.47 -0.45
CA GLU A 65 -3.70 20.10 -1.85
C GLU A 65 -4.38 18.75 -2.19
N ASN A 66 -5.22 18.22 -1.30
CA ASN A 66 -5.85 16.90 -1.38
C ASN A 66 -4.87 15.73 -1.44
N LYS A 67 -3.63 15.89 -0.95
CA LYS A 67 -2.69 14.78 -0.79
C LYS A 67 -2.98 14.05 0.52
N PRO A 68 -2.97 12.71 0.53
CA PRO A 68 -3.18 11.93 1.74
C PRO A 68 -2.06 12.20 2.75
N ILE A 69 -2.44 12.46 4.01
CA ILE A 69 -1.53 12.59 5.14
C ILE A 69 -1.42 11.21 5.81
N PRO A 70 -0.28 10.49 5.66
CA PRO A 70 -0.07 9.22 6.33
C PRO A 70 0.03 9.38 7.84
N ASP A 71 -0.57 8.45 8.59
CA ASP A 71 -0.28 8.24 10.00
C ASP A 71 0.90 7.28 10.17
N THR A 72 2.11 7.83 10.28
CA THR A 72 3.35 7.06 10.45
C THR A 72 3.48 6.41 11.84
N THR A 73 2.52 6.61 12.76
CA THR A 73 2.49 5.88 14.03
C THR A 73 1.91 4.46 13.88
N GLN A 74 1.23 4.18 12.77
CA GLN A 74 0.56 2.91 12.50
C GLN A 74 0.99 2.31 11.16
N VAL A 75 2.30 2.33 10.88
CA VAL A 75 2.85 1.73 9.66
C VAL A 75 2.60 0.22 9.67
N VAL A 76 2.08 -0.28 8.56
CA VAL A 76 1.86 -1.70 8.28
C VAL A 76 2.82 -2.11 7.17
N ILE A 77 3.48 -3.24 7.37
CA ILE A 77 4.30 -3.88 6.34
C ILE A 77 3.53 -5.12 5.90
N ALA A 78 3.26 -5.20 4.60
CA ALA A 78 2.54 -6.31 3.97
C ALA A 78 3.41 -6.95 2.88
#